data_AF-A0A0D2CFY5-F1
#
_entry.id   AF-A0A0D2CFY5-F1
#
_cell.length_a   1.000
_cell.length_b   1.000
_cell.length_c   1.000
_cell.angle_alpha   90.00
_cell.angle_beta   90.00
_cell.angle_gamma   90.00
#
_symmetry.space_group_name_H-M   'P 1'
#
loop_
_entity.id
_entity.type
_entity.pdbx_description
1 polymer ?
#
loop_
_entity_poly.entity_id
_entity_poly.type
_entity_poly.pdbx_seq_one_letter_code
_entity_poly.pdbx_strand_id
1 'polypeptide(L)'
;MNASKNGPIAYELENENQDYRVADLAGRSELMATDDAATKPTLKVIVAGLPRTGTTSMTRALEILLRGRVFDGGSASYTGDAHLQEQMLELARHCPTKTLADRTFVLYRLAQLTEGCVASSDQPGCYFVEELLQLYPDAKVIVTVRDKESWWASYSALWQSIHDLYPWSWPSPQLRRFCQFSFEFWKRVPQAVGIPPCEAWPMSNQEGLYDAHAEYVRRVVPSNQLFYFDVKSGWKPLCEILDVPVPVPDEPFPHIFPRSWLEKGTIETLARLRRRSVVLLGAAALVMAIVACAGGKRRSLLLHGICDVMSDRRRINGPPGTTQPPQFALSPHSARVWKDRLRKPNELRKIFLQTGLVPSASGSAYLELESHPEQKSSILRTSSTIKLSCTVHGPKPLPRTASFSPNLQLSASVKFAPFATRIRQGYVPNSTEKDLGLHLENALKGVLLPDRWPKSAIDIAVTVLEGEDDRAEAGRSTGTGLFNLLAAAINVSMAALADARIDCLDLLAAGVSAVVLGKDGKLVRILDPAAVEHDEILSSCVVGYLPSRDEVVEMWSCGSAPKQSDGGGIGYDELADSAIAAARGAQTVIQAVLLESLTRSRIATKKPLTRDEMNDIEMNT
;
A
#
# COMPACT_ATOMS: atom_id res chain seq x y z
N MET A 1 -8.58 20.57 -80.39
CA MET A 1 -8.12 21.69 -79.54
C MET A 1 -8.12 21.18 -78.10
N ASN A 2 -7.03 20.54 -77.70
CA ASN A 2 -6.01 21.05 -76.76
C ASN A 2 -6.61 21.29 -75.36
N ALA A 3 -6.52 20.38 -74.39
CA ALA A 3 -5.35 19.75 -73.75
C ALA A 3 -4.61 20.64 -72.72
N SER A 4 -4.62 20.14 -71.48
CA SER A 4 -3.65 20.27 -70.39
C SER A 4 -3.40 21.65 -69.76
N LYS A 5 -3.61 21.72 -68.43
CA LYS A 5 -2.52 21.76 -67.43
C LYS A 5 -3.13 21.90 -66.03
N ASN A 6 -2.97 20.84 -65.23
CA ASN A 6 -2.48 20.85 -63.84
C ASN A 6 -2.93 19.54 -63.18
N GLY A 7 -1.99 18.60 -63.11
CA GLY A 7 -2.19 17.29 -62.50
C GLY A 7 -2.28 17.36 -60.98
N PRO A 8 -2.85 16.31 -60.35
CA PRO A 8 -2.79 16.14 -58.90
C PRO A 8 -1.39 15.63 -58.53
N ILE A 9 -0.70 16.35 -57.64
CA ILE A 9 0.46 15.80 -56.94
C ILE A 9 -0.10 14.84 -55.88
N ALA A 10 -0.03 13.55 -56.19
CA ALA A 10 -0.17 12.49 -55.22
C ALA A 10 1.01 12.58 -54.24
N TYR A 11 0.72 12.65 -52.94
CA TYR A 11 1.64 12.18 -51.92
C TYR A 11 1.06 10.86 -51.40
N GLU A 12 1.63 9.78 -51.88
CA GLU A 12 1.54 8.45 -51.29
C GLU A 12 2.07 8.55 -49.85
N LEU A 13 1.19 8.35 -48.87
CA LEU A 13 1.59 8.01 -47.51
C LEU A 13 1.83 6.50 -47.51
N GLU A 14 3.08 6.12 -47.77
CA GLU A 14 3.56 4.78 -47.46
C GLU A 14 3.35 4.53 -45.95
N ASN A 15 2.52 3.52 -45.68
CA ASN A 15 2.41 2.90 -44.38
C ASN A 15 3.71 2.12 -44.09
N GLU A 16 4.73 2.79 -43.54
CA GLU A 16 5.78 2.09 -42.80
C GLU A 16 5.26 1.77 -41.38
N ASN A 17 4.49 0.69 -41.29
CA ASN A 17 4.39 -0.12 -40.09
C ASN A 17 5.78 -0.71 -39.82
N GLN A 18 6.62 0.01 -39.08
CA GLN A 18 7.84 -0.58 -38.55
C GLN A 18 7.50 -1.33 -37.26
N ASP A 19 7.15 -2.60 -37.46
CA ASP A 19 7.22 -3.66 -36.45
C ASP A 19 8.58 -3.59 -35.74
N TYR A 20 8.62 -3.05 -34.53
CA TYR A 20 9.72 -3.33 -33.60
C TYR A 20 9.54 -4.78 -33.12
N ARG A 21 10.05 -5.71 -33.92
CA ARG A 21 10.14 -7.12 -33.62
C ARG A 21 10.85 -7.34 -32.29
N VAL A 22 10.23 -8.15 -31.45
CA VAL A 22 10.68 -8.71 -30.17
C VAL A 22 11.82 -9.74 -30.38
N ALA A 23 12.79 -9.47 -31.25
CA ALA A 23 13.78 -10.47 -31.69
C ALA A 23 15.24 -10.18 -31.28
N ASP A 24 15.59 -8.98 -30.80
CA ASP A 24 17.00 -8.64 -30.51
C ASP A 24 17.39 -8.63 -29.01
N LEU A 25 16.49 -9.09 -28.13
CA LEU A 25 16.79 -9.23 -26.69
C LEU A 25 17.44 -10.57 -26.32
N ALA A 26 17.51 -11.54 -27.24
CA ALA A 26 18.09 -12.86 -26.97
C ALA A 26 19.59 -12.99 -27.31
N GLY A 27 20.17 -12.03 -28.05
CA GLY A 27 21.56 -12.12 -28.56
C GLY A 27 22.64 -11.40 -27.74
N ARG A 28 22.30 -10.77 -26.60
CA ARG A 28 23.25 -10.00 -25.77
C ARG A 28 23.62 -10.67 -24.45
N SER A 29 23.27 -11.95 -24.26
CA SER A 29 23.54 -12.70 -23.02
C SER A 29 24.87 -13.47 -23.03
N GLU A 30 25.61 -13.51 -24.13
CA GLU A 30 26.85 -14.29 -24.25
C GLU A 30 27.99 -13.41 -24.78
N LEU A 31 28.56 -12.54 -23.93
CA LEU A 31 29.92 -11.98 -24.04
C LEU A 31 30.10 -10.90 -22.97
N MET A 32 30.11 -11.26 -21.69
CA MET A 32 30.81 -10.55 -20.59
C MET A 32 30.71 -11.42 -19.34
N ALA A 33 31.44 -12.54 -19.36
CA ALA A 33 31.79 -13.27 -18.15
C ALA A 33 33.31 -13.27 -18.07
N THR A 34 33.87 -12.28 -17.37
CA THR A 34 35.08 -12.39 -16.53
C THR A 34 35.28 -11.08 -15.75
N ASP A 35 35.47 -11.25 -14.44
CA ASP A 35 36.10 -10.40 -13.44
C ASP A 35 35.28 -9.29 -12.71
N ASP A 36 34.96 -9.67 -11.47
CA ASP A 36 35.01 -8.92 -10.20
C ASP A 36 34.01 -7.79 -9.88
N ALA A 37 33.07 -8.13 -8.99
CA ALA A 37 32.40 -7.26 -8.01
C ALA A 37 32.06 -5.82 -8.45
N ALA A 38 31.23 -5.66 -9.48
CA ALA A 38 30.82 -4.34 -9.96
C ALA A 38 29.82 -3.65 -8.99
N THR A 39 30.33 -2.69 -8.23
CA THR A 39 29.57 -1.63 -7.54
C THR A 39 28.43 -1.10 -8.41
N LYS A 40 27.19 -1.13 -7.90
CA LYS A 40 26.03 -0.47 -8.53
C LYS A 40 26.40 0.98 -8.88
N PRO A 41 26.05 1.51 -10.08
CA PRO A 41 26.38 2.88 -10.42
C PRO A 41 25.68 3.84 -9.44
N THR A 42 26.48 4.65 -8.75
CA THR A 42 26.02 5.70 -7.83
C THR A 42 25.68 6.97 -8.62
N LEU A 43 24.64 7.68 -8.19
CA LEU A 43 24.19 8.94 -8.83
C LEU A 43 25.31 9.98 -8.76
N LYS A 44 25.81 10.45 -9.91
CA LYS A 44 26.93 11.40 -9.98
C LYS A 44 26.49 12.85 -10.18
N VAL A 45 25.30 13.05 -10.77
CA VAL A 45 24.82 14.37 -11.16
C VAL A 45 23.35 14.55 -10.76
N ILE A 46 23.05 15.66 -10.10
CA ILE A 46 21.69 16.12 -9.82
C ILE A 46 21.42 17.33 -10.70
N VAL A 47 20.53 17.21 -11.69
CA VAL A 47 20.08 18.35 -12.48
C VAL A 47 18.95 19.02 -11.70
N ALA A 48 19.27 20.14 -11.06
CA ALA A 48 18.35 20.89 -10.21
C ALA A 48 17.58 21.98 -10.97
N GLY A 49 17.72 22.10 -12.29
CA GLY A 49 16.99 23.10 -13.08
C GLY A 49 15.48 22.88 -13.08
N LEU A 50 14.72 23.98 -13.15
CA LEU A 50 13.27 23.95 -13.22
C LEU A 50 12.79 23.25 -14.51
N PRO A 51 11.60 22.63 -14.52
CA PRO A 51 11.02 22.10 -15.75
C PRO A 51 11.00 23.19 -16.83
N ARG A 52 11.20 22.81 -18.10
CA ARG A 52 11.21 23.72 -19.27
C ARG A 52 12.45 24.65 -19.39
N THR A 53 13.49 24.43 -18.60
CA THR A 53 14.81 25.11 -18.76
C THR A 53 15.78 24.36 -19.69
N GLY A 54 15.33 23.31 -20.39
CA GLY A 54 16.16 22.45 -21.23
C GLY A 54 16.52 21.10 -20.58
N THR A 55 15.78 20.71 -19.54
CA THR A 55 15.97 19.48 -18.75
C THR A 55 16.00 18.21 -19.62
N THR A 56 15.13 18.07 -20.63
CA THR A 56 15.15 16.89 -21.51
C THR A 56 16.39 16.82 -22.41
N SER A 57 16.85 17.96 -22.92
CA SER A 57 18.12 18.05 -23.65
C SER A 57 19.30 17.69 -22.74
N MET A 58 19.27 18.17 -21.49
CA MET A 58 20.26 17.84 -20.47
C MET A 58 20.25 16.35 -20.12
N THR A 59 19.08 15.74 -19.95
CA THR A 59 18.90 14.29 -19.74
C THR A 59 19.64 13.52 -20.82
N ARG A 60 19.39 13.83 -22.10
CA ARG A 60 20.04 13.15 -23.22
C ARG A 60 21.55 13.36 -23.25
N ALA A 61 22.01 14.58 -22.99
CA ALA A 61 23.44 14.88 -22.94
C ALA A 61 24.15 14.06 -21.86
N LEU A 62 23.54 13.90 -20.68
CA LEU A 62 24.09 13.11 -19.58
C LEU A 62 24.10 11.61 -19.87
N GLU A 63 23.08 11.08 -20.56
CA GLU A 63 23.09 9.68 -21.01
C GLU A 63 24.28 9.40 -21.95
N ILE A 64 24.57 10.34 -22.86
CA ILE A 64 25.69 10.24 -23.81
C ILE A 64 27.03 10.30 -23.07
N LEU A 65 27.22 11.30 -22.19
CA LEU A 65 28.50 11.54 -21.52
C LEU A 65 28.80 10.51 -20.43
N LEU A 66 27.81 10.13 -19.61
CA LEU A 66 27.99 9.28 -18.45
C LEU A 66 27.70 7.80 -18.73
N ARG A 67 27.21 7.46 -19.94
CA ARG A 67 26.90 6.09 -20.39
C ARG A 67 26.06 5.30 -19.38
N GLY A 68 25.01 5.94 -18.88
CA GLY A 68 24.12 5.34 -17.89
C GLY A 68 22.72 5.92 -17.95
N ARG A 69 21.80 5.26 -17.23
CA ARG A 69 20.40 5.68 -17.17
C ARG A 69 20.28 7.00 -16.41
N VAL A 70 19.46 7.92 -16.92
CA VAL A 70 19.11 9.15 -16.21
C VAL A 70 17.65 9.04 -15.76
N PHE A 71 17.39 9.31 -14.49
CA PHE A 71 16.02 9.42 -13.99
C PHE A 71 15.45 10.79 -14.38
N ASP A 72 14.73 10.85 -15.49
CA ASP A 72 13.97 12.03 -15.95
C ASP A 72 12.55 11.94 -15.40
N GLY A 73 12.31 12.59 -14.25
CA GLY A 73 11.02 12.46 -13.57
C GLY A 73 9.87 13.12 -14.34
N GLY A 74 10.15 14.16 -15.13
CA GLY A 74 9.16 14.80 -16.00
C GLY A 74 8.61 13.79 -17.02
N SER A 75 9.51 13.14 -17.75
CA SER A 75 9.16 12.12 -18.74
C SER A 75 8.57 10.86 -18.08
N ALA A 76 9.20 10.36 -17.01
CA ALA A 76 8.75 9.19 -16.27
C ALA A 76 7.32 9.34 -15.71
N SER A 77 6.93 10.55 -15.29
CA SER A 77 5.57 10.79 -14.83
C SER A 77 4.51 10.60 -15.92
N TYR A 78 4.86 10.82 -17.20
CA TYR A 78 3.94 10.73 -18.34
C TYR A 78 4.03 9.40 -19.10
N THR A 79 5.25 8.95 -19.42
CA THR A 79 5.51 7.75 -20.24
C THR A 79 5.96 6.54 -19.44
N GLY A 80 6.21 6.69 -18.14
CA GLY A 80 6.58 5.59 -17.26
C GLY A 80 5.49 4.51 -17.21
N ASP A 81 5.90 3.28 -16.90
CA ASP A 81 4.95 2.21 -16.65
C ASP A 81 4.07 2.50 -15.41
N ALA A 82 3.06 1.66 -15.21
CA ALA A 82 2.11 1.86 -14.13
C ALA A 82 2.76 1.82 -12.74
N HIS A 83 3.81 1.01 -12.55
CA HIS A 83 4.49 0.85 -11.28
C HIS A 83 5.32 2.09 -10.95
N LEU A 84 6.09 2.58 -11.92
CA LEU A 84 6.89 3.80 -11.77
C LEU A 84 6.01 5.03 -11.50
N GLN A 85 4.91 5.19 -12.24
CA GLN A 85 3.95 6.27 -12.01
C GLN A 85 3.31 6.20 -10.62
N GLU A 86 3.04 4.99 -10.12
CA GLU A 86 2.47 4.79 -8.79
C GLU A 86 3.49 5.13 -7.69
N GLN A 87 4.75 4.71 -7.82
CA GLN A 87 5.83 5.10 -6.90
C GLN A 87 6.02 6.63 -6.86
N MET A 88 5.97 7.30 -8.01
CA MET A 88 6.04 8.76 -8.08
C MET A 88 4.83 9.43 -7.42
N LEU A 89 3.64 8.86 -7.59
CA LEU A 89 2.43 9.36 -6.93
C LEU A 89 2.46 9.15 -5.41
N GLU A 90 3.00 8.03 -4.94
CA GLU A 90 3.20 7.77 -3.51
C GLU A 90 4.18 8.77 -2.89
N LEU A 91 5.29 9.07 -3.59
CA LEU A 91 6.21 10.14 -3.22
C LEU A 91 5.47 11.48 -3.09
N ALA A 92 4.65 11.84 -4.09
CA ALA A 92 3.87 13.08 -4.10
C ALA A 92 2.83 13.17 -2.96
N ARG A 93 2.25 12.05 -2.51
CA ARG A 93 1.29 12.02 -1.39
C ARG A 93 1.92 12.36 -0.04
N HIS A 94 3.25 12.29 0.08
CA HIS A 94 3.99 12.69 1.28
C HIS A 94 4.49 14.15 1.18
N CYS A 95 3.96 14.90 0.21
CA CYS A 95 4.20 16.33 0.03
C CYS A 95 2.97 17.15 0.51
N PRO A 96 3.17 18.23 1.30
CA PRO A 96 4.45 18.70 1.80
C PRO A 96 4.96 17.75 2.90
N THR A 97 6.26 17.66 3.06
CA THR A 97 6.91 16.81 4.06
C THR A 97 6.71 17.44 5.44
N LYS A 98 5.79 16.91 6.26
CA LYS A 98 5.41 17.54 7.55
C LYS A 98 6.06 16.88 8.75
N THR A 99 6.31 15.58 8.65
CA THR A 99 6.82 14.75 9.74
C THR A 99 8.17 14.12 9.38
N LEU A 100 8.88 13.62 10.39
CA LEU A 100 10.08 12.83 10.17
C LEU A 100 9.78 11.55 9.36
N ALA A 101 8.61 10.95 9.59
CA ALA A 101 8.16 9.78 8.82
C ALA A 101 7.99 10.11 7.33
N ASP A 102 7.41 11.27 7.01
CA ASP A 102 7.30 11.74 5.62
C ASP A 102 8.68 11.89 4.99
N ARG A 103 9.64 12.50 5.71
CA ARG A 103 10.99 12.72 5.20
C ARG A 103 11.73 11.40 4.98
N THR A 104 11.63 10.46 5.92
CA THR A 104 12.22 9.11 5.78
C THR A 104 11.63 8.38 4.57
N PHE A 105 10.32 8.46 4.37
CA PHE A 105 9.67 7.84 3.20
C PHE A 105 10.11 8.49 1.89
N VAL A 106 10.20 9.82 1.84
CA VAL A 106 10.72 10.57 0.69
C VAL A 106 12.14 10.12 0.35
N LEU A 107 13.05 10.04 1.32
CA LEU A 107 14.42 9.57 1.12
C LEU A 107 14.45 8.14 0.57
N TYR A 108 13.66 7.24 1.16
CA TYR A 108 13.53 5.86 0.69
C TYR A 108 13.05 5.78 -0.76
N ARG A 109 11.98 6.52 -1.11
CA ARG A 109 11.43 6.51 -2.47
C ARG A 109 12.36 7.16 -3.48
N LEU A 110 13.05 8.25 -3.13
CA LEU A 110 14.05 8.86 -4.00
C LEU A 110 15.22 7.90 -4.26
N ALA A 111 15.68 7.17 -3.25
CA ALA A 111 16.70 6.15 -3.43
C ALA A 111 16.26 5.04 -4.40
N GLN A 112 15.01 4.58 -4.32
CA GLN A 112 14.45 3.60 -5.26
C GLN A 112 14.33 4.14 -6.69
N LEU A 113 13.78 5.35 -6.86
CA LEU A 113 13.59 5.96 -8.18
C LEU A 113 14.91 6.25 -8.89
N THR A 114 15.96 6.54 -8.12
CA THR A 114 17.31 6.84 -8.64
C THR A 114 18.22 5.61 -8.68
N GLU A 115 17.73 4.42 -8.31
CA GLU A 115 18.56 3.22 -8.25
C GLU A 115 19.10 2.85 -9.64
N GLY A 116 20.42 2.71 -9.72
CA GLY A 116 21.15 2.39 -10.94
C GLY A 116 21.16 3.51 -11.98
N CYS A 117 20.81 4.74 -11.59
CA CYS A 117 20.89 5.92 -12.44
C CYS A 117 22.19 6.68 -12.19
N VAL A 118 22.77 7.25 -13.25
CA VAL A 118 23.98 8.09 -13.17
C VAL A 118 23.64 9.57 -12.92
N ALA A 119 22.42 9.98 -13.26
CA ALA A 119 21.91 11.31 -12.97
C ALA A 119 20.39 11.34 -12.73
N SER A 120 19.91 12.41 -12.09
CA SER A 120 18.50 12.74 -11.94
C SER A 120 18.21 14.07 -12.62
N SER A 121 17.05 14.22 -13.26
CA SER A 121 16.64 15.41 -13.99
C SER A 121 15.15 15.69 -13.84
N ASP A 122 14.81 16.99 -13.94
CA ASP A 122 13.44 17.50 -13.85
C ASP A 122 12.77 17.24 -12.47
N GLN A 123 11.48 17.53 -12.36
CA GLN A 123 10.67 17.17 -11.19
C GLN A 123 10.51 15.64 -11.11
N PRO A 124 10.59 15.00 -9.92
CA PRO A 124 10.57 15.63 -8.61
C PRO A 124 11.95 16.06 -8.09
N GLY A 125 13.05 15.66 -8.73
CA GLY A 125 14.42 15.84 -8.24
C GLY A 125 14.83 17.30 -8.02
N CYS A 126 14.39 18.23 -8.89
CA CYS A 126 14.72 19.65 -8.76
C CYS A 126 14.13 20.37 -7.53
N TYR A 127 13.20 19.73 -6.81
CA TYR A 127 12.64 20.23 -5.53
C TYR A 127 12.98 19.32 -4.33
N PHE A 128 13.79 18.29 -4.55
CA PHE A 128 14.32 17.40 -3.51
C PHE A 128 15.85 17.42 -3.50
N VAL A 129 16.46 18.58 -3.79
CA VAL A 129 17.92 18.70 -3.93
C VAL A 129 18.62 18.40 -2.61
N GLU A 130 18.05 18.86 -1.49
CA GLU A 130 18.57 18.59 -0.14
C GLU A 130 18.53 17.09 0.19
N GLU A 131 17.40 16.43 -0.09
CA GLU A 131 17.23 15.00 0.14
C GLU A 131 18.11 14.15 -0.79
N LEU A 132 18.29 14.56 -2.05
CA LEU A 132 19.20 13.89 -2.98
C LEU A 132 20.67 14.07 -2.61
N LEU A 133 21.09 15.25 -2.12
CA LEU A 133 22.44 15.45 -1.59
C LEU A 133 22.67 14.68 -0.27
N GLN A 134 21.63 14.47 0.53
CA GLN A 134 21.72 13.59 1.70
C GLN A 134 21.98 12.12 1.29
N LEU A 135 21.39 11.65 0.20
CA LEU A 135 21.61 10.30 -0.34
C LEU A 135 22.92 10.17 -1.12
N TYR A 136 23.31 11.23 -1.84
CA TYR A 136 24.47 11.26 -2.73
C TYR A 136 25.31 12.52 -2.45
N PRO A 137 26.09 12.55 -1.36
CA PRO A 137 26.80 13.74 -0.91
C PRO A 137 27.86 14.26 -1.89
N ASP A 138 28.40 13.39 -2.75
CA ASP A 138 29.47 13.72 -3.71
C ASP A 138 28.94 14.11 -5.10
N ALA A 139 27.61 14.12 -5.29
CA ALA A 139 27.03 14.43 -6.59
C ALA A 139 27.21 15.91 -6.96
N LYS A 140 27.58 16.18 -8.22
CA LYS A 140 27.60 17.54 -8.77
C LYS A 140 26.17 18.00 -9.02
N VAL A 141 25.83 19.23 -8.62
CA VAL A 141 24.50 19.80 -8.85
C VAL A 141 24.57 20.81 -10.00
N ILE A 142 23.84 20.53 -11.08
CA ILE A 142 23.80 21.38 -12.28
C ILE A 142 22.42 22.03 -12.39
N VAL A 143 22.37 23.35 -12.38
CA VAL A 143 21.16 24.13 -12.58
C VAL A 143 21.09 24.59 -14.02
N THR A 144 20.15 24.03 -14.79
CA THR A 144 19.88 24.52 -16.14
C THR A 144 19.16 25.86 -16.09
N VAL A 145 19.68 26.86 -16.81
CA VAL A 145 19.15 28.23 -16.80
C VAL A 145 18.53 28.60 -18.15
N ARG A 146 17.54 29.47 -18.12
CA ARG A 146 16.86 30.02 -19.29
C ARG A 146 16.42 31.47 -19.02
N ASP A 147 16.27 32.25 -20.06
CA ASP A 147 15.60 33.56 -20.00
C ASP A 147 14.25 33.46 -19.27
N LYS A 148 14.02 34.32 -18.27
CA LYS A 148 12.94 34.19 -17.28
C LYS A 148 11.57 34.33 -17.94
N GLU A 149 11.40 35.33 -18.79
CA GLU A 149 10.16 35.61 -19.52
C GLU A 149 9.83 34.46 -20.48
N SER A 150 10.84 33.99 -21.23
CA SER A 150 10.69 32.83 -22.12
C SER A 150 10.35 31.54 -21.37
N TRP A 151 10.97 31.33 -20.21
CA TRP A 151 10.70 30.19 -19.34
C TRP A 151 9.27 30.26 -18.80
N TRP A 152 8.86 31.40 -18.24
CA TRP A 152 7.52 31.62 -17.67
C TRP A 152 6.44 31.29 -18.70
N ALA A 153 6.57 31.82 -19.92
CA ALA A 153 5.62 31.54 -20.99
C ALA A 153 5.55 30.04 -21.33
N SER A 154 6.67 29.30 -21.29
CA SER A 154 6.67 27.86 -21.52
C SER A 154 6.15 27.06 -20.33
N TYR A 155 6.39 27.51 -19.10
CA TYR A 155 5.95 26.85 -17.88
C TYR A 155 4.43 26.99 -17.70
N SER A 156 3.88 28.18 -17.97
CA SER A 156 2.43 28.44 -18.00
C SER A 156 1.70 27.58 -19.04
N ALA A 157 2.28 27.42 -20.24
CA ALA A 157 1.69 26.58 -21.28
C ALA A 157 1.68 25.08 -20.91
N LEU A 158 2.69 24.61 -20.16
CA LEU A 158 2.73 23.24 -19.63
C LEU A 158 1.59 23.03 -18.63
N TRP A 159 1.45 23.91 -17.64
CA TRP A 159 0.39 23.81 -16.64
C TRP A 159 -1.02 23.95 -17.23
N GLN A 160 -1.19 24.84 -18.21
CA GLN A 160 -2.43 24.94 -18.96
C GLN A 160 -2.77 23.60 -19.65
N SER A 161 -1.79 22.95 -20.28
CA SER A 161 -1.99 21.65 -20.92
C SER A 161 -2.38 20.56 -19.91
N ILE A 162 -1.73 20.51 -18.74
CA ILE A 162 -2.05 19.55 -17.67
C ILE A 162 -3.48 19.79 -17.16
N HIS A 163 -3.82 21.04 -16.89
CA HIS A 163 -5.16 21.45 -16.46
C HIS A 163 -6.22 21.07 -17.50
N ASP A 164 -6.00 21.38 -18.78
CA ASP A 164 -6.94 21.08 -19.85
C ASP A 164 -7.10 19.57 -20.09
N LEU A 165 -6.06 18.77 -19.86
CA LEU A 165 -6.11 17.30 -19.93
C LEU A 165 -6.82 16.67 -18.73
N TYR A 166 -6.74 17.28 -17.55
CA TYR A 166 -7.15 16.63 -16.30
C TYR A 166 -8.62 16.17 -16.28
N PRO A 167 -9.63 16.99 -16.69
CA PRO A 167 -11.02 16.55 -16.77
C PRO A 167 -11.24 15.38 -17.75
N TRP A 168 -10.36 15.23 -18.75
CA TRP A 168 -10.43 14.20 -19.78
C TRP A 168 -9.49 13.03 -19.51
N SER A 169 -8.83 12.99 -18.35
CA SER A 169 -7.88 11.94 -17.99
C SER A 169 -8.55 10.64 -17.54
N TRP A 170 -9.84 10.68 -17.15
CA TRP A 170 -10.55 9.52 -16.61
C TRP A 170 -10.54 8.25 -17.48
N PRO A 171 -10.61 8.25 -18.83
CA PRO A 171 -10.58 7.02 -19.61
C PRO A 171 -9.16 6.45 -19.80
N SER A 172 -8.10 7.15 -19.34
CA SER A 172 -6.72 6.68 -19.41
C SER A 172 -6.09 6.65 -18.01
N PRO A 173 -5.91 5.45 -17.40
CA PRO A 173 -5.28 5.32 -16.10
C PRO A 173 -3.88 5.94 -16.01
N GLN A 174 -3.09 5.84 -17.08
CA GLN A 174 -1.77 6.45 -17.19
C GLN A 174 -1.85 7.98 -17.13
N LEU A 175 -2.72 8.58 -17.95
CA LEU A 175 -2.92 10.03 -17.96
C LEU A 175 -3.49 10.53 -16.62
N ARG A 176 -4.38 9.75 -16.01
CA ARG A 176 -4.94 10.05 -14.69
C ARG A 176 -3.85 10.11 -13.62
N ARG A 177 -2.95 9.12 -13.57
CA ARG A 177 -1.81 9.11 -12.64
C ARG A 177 -0.86 10.29 -12.88
N PHE A 178 -0.53 10.58 -14.13
CA PHE A 178 0.29 11.74 -14.50
C PHE A 178 -0.29 13.06 -13.99
N CYS A 179 -1.57 13.33 -14.28
CA CYS A 179 -2.21 14.56 -13.83
C CYS A 179 -2.32 14.61 -12.29
N GLN A 180 -2.70 13.51 -11.65
CA GLN A 180 -2.76 13.42 -10.18
C GLN A 180 -1.40 13.68 -9.54
N PHE A 181 -0.34 13.05 -10.06
CA PHE A 181 1.03 13.29 -9.62
C PHE A 181 1.39 14.77 -9.74
N SER A 182 1.09 15.40 -10.89
CA SER A 182 1.43 16.81 -11.13
C SER A 182 0.79 17.74 -10.09
N PHE A 183 -0.51 17.56 -9.80
CA PHE A 183 -1.22 18.38 -8.81
C PHE A 183 -0.82 18.07 -7.36
N GLU A 184 -0.64 16.79 -7.01
CA GLU A 184 -0.23 16.39 -5.65
C GLU A 184 1.20 16.82 -5.34
N PHE A 185 2.12 16.64 -6.30
CA PHE A 185 3.52 17.00 -6.15
C PHE A 185 3.70 18.51 -5.97
N TRP A 186 2.82 19.34 -6.55
CA TRP A 186 2.86 20.80 -6.39
C TRP A 186 2.92 21.23 -4.91
N LYS A 187 2.34 20.47 -3.99
CA LYS A 187 2.40 20.76 -2.55
C LYS A 187 3.83 20.82 -2.00
N ARG A 188 4.80 20.18 -2.66
CA ARG A 188 6.24 20.29 -2.35
C ARG A 188 6.84 21.62 -2.78
N VAL A 189 6.35 22.21 -3.87
CA VAL A 189 6.99 23.35 -4.53
C VAL A 189 7.07 24.57 -3.59
N PRO A 190 5.97 25.08 -3.00
CA PRO A 190 6.05 26.21 -2.06
C PRO A 190 6.95 25.92 -0.85
N GLN A 191 6.88 24.69 -0.33
CA GLN A 191 7.68 24.27 0.82
C GLN A 191 9.18 24.24 0.50
N ALA A 192 9.57 23.76 -0.68
CA ALA A 192 10.98 23.65 -1.06
C ALA A 192 11.58 25.04 -1.28
N VAL A 193 10.92 25.86 -2.09
CA VAL A 193 11.49 27.17 -2.48
C VAL A 193 11.30 28.25 -1.42
N GLY A 194 10.36 28.08 -0.49
CA GLY A 194 10.10 29.02 0.60
C GLY A 194 9.13 30.15 0.24
N ILE A 195 8.18 29.89 -0.68
CA ILE A 195 7.10 30.83 -1.02
C ILE A 195 5.80 30.45 -0.28
N PRO A 196 4.86 31.39 -0.09
CA PRO A 196 3.57 31.08 0.51
C PRO A 196 2.84 29.95 -0.24
N PRO A 197 2.07 29.09 0.45
CA PRO A 197 1.26 28.06 -0.20
C PRO A 197 0.36 28.67 -1.27
N CYS A 198 0.44 28.14 -2.49
CA CYS A 198 -0.34 28.58 -3.64
C CYS A 198 -0.84 27.37 -4.43
N GLU A 199 -1.94 27.54 -5.16
CA GLU A 199 -2.50 26.49 -6.03
C GLU A 199 -1.64 26.29 -7.27
N ALA A 200 -1.62 25.08 -7.83
CA ALA A 200 -0.84 24.80 -9.04
C ALA A 200 -1.42 25.49 -10.30
N TRP A 201 -2.71 25.78 -10.28
CA TRP A 201 -3.43 26.44 -11.36
C TRP A 201 -4.67 27.15 -10.84
N PRO A 202 -5.00 28.38 -11.29
CA PRO A 202 -4.22 29.21 -12.23
C PRO A 202 -2.89 29.65 -11.63
N MET A 203 -1.86 29.84 -12.46
CA MET A 203 -0.52 30.26 -11.99
C MET A 203 -0.44 31.75 -11.59
N SER A 204 -1.46 32.26 -10.90
CA SER A 204 -1.47 33.63 -10.38
C SER A 204 -0.50 33.77 -9.21
N ASN A 205 0.26 34.87 -9.16
CA ASN A 205 1.20 35.22 -8.08
C ASN A 205 2.35 34.21 -7.93
N GLN A 206 2.78 33.61 -9.04
CA GLN A 206 3.85 32.61 -9.09
C GLN A 206 5.05 33.06 -9.94
N GLU A 207 5.05 34.30 -10.42
CA GLU A 207 6.11 34.88 -11.26
C GLU A 207 7.48 34.93 -10.54
N GLY A 208 7.46 34.95 -9.21
CA GLY A 208 8.65 34.87 -8.35
C GLY A 208 9.24 33.46 -8.20
N LEU A 209 8.58 32.42 -8.72
CA LEU A 209 9.01 31.02 -8.55
C LEU A 209 10.43 30.78 -9.11
N TYR A 210 10.77 31.41 -10.24
CA TYR A 210 12.09 31.27 -10.86
C TYR A 210 13.21 31.75 -9.94
N ASP A 211 13.03 32.93 -9.35
CA ASP A 211 14.03 33.54 -8.48
C ASP A 211 14.09 32.82 -7.12
N ALA A 212 12.93 32.45 -6.57
CA ALA A 212 12.84 31.70 -5.32
C ALA A 212 13.50 30.31 -5.44
N HIS A 213 13.34 29.63 -6.57
CA HIS A 213 14.03 28.37 -6.84
C HIS A 213 15.55 28.57 -6.94
N ALA A 214 16.00 29.61 -7.65
CA ALA A 214 17.42 29.92 -7.74
C ALA A 214 18.04 30.22 -6.37
N GLU A 215 17.31 30.91 -5.48
CA GLU A 215 17.72 31.14 -4.08
C GLU A 215 17.73 29.84 -3.27
N TYR A 216 16.70 28.99 -3.42
CA TYR A 216 16.64 27.67 -2.78
C TYR A 216 17.87 26.82 -3.09
N VAL A 217 18.24 26.69 -4.37
CA VAL A 217 19.40 25.87 -4.75
C VAL A 217 20.70 26.46 -4.19
N ARG A 218 20.89 27.79 -4.21
CA ARG A 218 22.07 28.43 -3.59
C ARG A 218 22.14 28.21 -2.08
N ARG A 219 20.99 28.10 -1.42
CA ARG A 219 20.90 27.89 0.03
C ARG A 219 21.24 26.46 0.44
N VAL A 220 20.82 25.47 -0.33
CA VAL A 220 20.95 24.04 0.05
C VAL A 220 22.18 23.35 -0.53
N VAL A 221 22.75 23.87 -1.62
CA VAL A 221 23.89 23.24 -2.29
C VAL A 221 25.20 23.91 -1.89
N PRO A 222 26.23 23.15 -1.49
CA PRO A 222 27.59 23.66 -1.30
C PRO A 222 28.14 24.32 -2.58
N SER A 223 28.78 25.48 -2.43
CA SER A 223 29.26 26.28 -3.57
C SER A 223 30.27 25.55 -4.48
N ASN A 224 31.03 24.58 -3.94
CA ASN A 224 31.97 23.75 -4.69
C ASN A 224 31.30 22.65 -5.54
N GLN A 225 30.02 22.35 -5.30
CA GLN A 225 29.24 21.36 -6.03
C GLN A 225 28.20 21.98 -6.97
N LEU A 226 27.97 23.30 -6.88
CA LEU A 226 26.93 24.02 -7.60
C LEU A 226 27.44 24.62 -8.92
N PHE A 227 26.84 24.20 -10.03
CA PHE A 227 27.16 24.69 -11.38
C PHE A 227 25.92 25.19 -12.11
N TYR A 228 26.06 26.25 -12.89
CA TYR A 228 25.00 26.77 -13.77
C TYR A 228 25.32 26.46 -15.22
N PHE A 229 24.31 26.04 -15.99
CA PHE A 229 24.50 25.65 -17.37
C PHE A 229 23.34 26.14 -18.26
N ASP A 230 23.66 26.89 -19.31
CA ASP A 230 22.69 27.17 -20.39
C ASP A 230 22.92 26.13 -21.50
N VAL A 231 21.86 25.39 -21.84
CA VAL A 231 21.87 24.36 -22.91
C VAL A 231 22.30 24.89 -24.28
N LYS A 232 22.21 26.21 -24.51
CA LYS A 232 22.72 26.86 -25.72
C LYS A 232 24.25 26.91 -25.80
N SER A 233 24.94 26.66 -24.69
CA SER A 233 26.41 26.73 -24.61
C SER A 233 27.10 25.48 -25.18
N GLY A 234 26.35 24.45 -25.56
CA GLY A 234 26.86 23.24 -26.18
C GLY A 234 27.67 22.33 -25.24
N TRP A 235 28.47 21.43 -25.81
CA TRP A 235 29.15 20.36 -25.07
C TRP A 235 30.26 20.83 -24.14
N LYS A 236 31.08 21.79 -24.58
CA LYS A 236 32.34 22.13 -23.93
C LYS A 236 32.19 22.50 -22.45
N PRO A 237 31.29 23.42 -22.04
CA PRO A 237 31.15 23.78 -20.63
C PRO A 237 30.62 22.63 -19.77
N LEU A 238 29.74 21.79 -20.32
CA LEU A 238 29.22 20.62 -19.62
C LEU A 238 30.31 19.57 -19.38
N CYS A 239 31.17 19.35 -20.37
CA CYS A 239 32.29 18.43 -20.27
C CYS A 239 33.32 18.90 -19.23
N GLU A 240 33.61 20.20 -19.18
CA GLU A 240 34.46 20.81 -18.15
C GLU A 240 33.88 20.63 -16.73
N ILE A 241 32.58 20.84 -16.55
CA ILE A 241 31.91 20.62 -15.24
C ILE A 241 32.02 19.15 -14.82
N LEU A 242 31.84 18.22 -15.75
CA LEU A 242 31.80 16.78 -15.46
C LEU A 242 33.18 16.12 -15.41
N ASP A 243 34.23 16.81 -15.88
CA ASP A 243 35.58 16.27 -16.06
C ASP A 243 35.61 15.06 -17.01
N VAL A 244 34.98 15.21 -18.18
CA VAL A 244 34.87 14.18 -19.22
C VAL A 244 35.31 14.74 -20.58
N PRO A 245 35.80 13.91 -21.51
CA PRO A 245 36.15 14.37 -22.84
C PRO A 245 34.90 14.78 -23.62
N VAL A 246 35.04 15.80 -24.48
CA VAL A 246 33.99 16.19 -25.43
C VAL A 246 33.69 15.02 -26.37
N PRO A 247 32.42 14.67 -26.60
CA PRO A 247 32.04 13.65 -27.58
C PRO A 247 32.49 14.06 -29.00
N VAL A 248 32.42 13.13 -29.96
CA VAL A 248 32.95 13.28 -31.32
C VAL A 248 32.67 14.70 -31.88
N PRO A 249 33.67 15.40 -32.48
CA PRO A 249 33.59 16.83 -32.82
C PRO A 249 32.38 17.28 -33.66
N ASP A 250 31.67 16.36 -34.31
CA ASP A 250 30.56 16.64 -35.23
C ASP A 250 29.16 16.34 -34.66
N GLU A 251 29.02 15.85 -33.41
CA GLU A 251 27.70 15.58 -32.82
C GLU A 251 27.07 16.86 -32.24
N PRO A 252 25.93 17.36 -32.75
CA PRO A 252 25.29 18.55 -32.22
C PRO A 252 24.72 18.28 -30.82
N PHE A 253 24.71 19.32 -29.96
CA PHE A 253 24.11 19.20 -28.63
C PHE A 253 22.62 18.82 -28.76
N PRO A 254 22.10 17.84 -27.99
CA PRO A 254 20.73 17.38 -28.12
C PRO A 254 19.71 18.52 -27.96
N HIS A 255 18.81 18.68 -28.92
CA HIS A 255 17.73 19.66 -28.84
C HIS A 255 16.37 18.99 -28.93
N ILE A 256 15.85 18.55 -27.78
CA ILE A 256 14.63 17.73 -27.68
C ILE A 256 13.52 18.59 -27.03
N PHE A 257 12.31 18.57 -27.61
CA PHE A 257 11.08 19.27 -27.17
C PHE A 257 10.96 20.80 -27.43
N PRO A 258 10.75 21.24 -28.69
CA PRO A 258 10.27 22.60 -28.97
C PRO A 258 8.85 22.85 -28.40
N ARG A 259 8.52 24.11 -28.08
CA ARG A 259 7.21 24.49 -27.48
C ARG A 259 6.00 24.03 -28.31
N SER A 260 6.11 24.10 -29.64
CA SER A 260 5.06 23.71 -30.58
C SER A 260 4.65 22.24 -30.48
N TRP A 261 5.51 21.38 -29.93
CA TRP A 261 5.21 19.96 -29.72
C TRP A 261 4.20 19.74 -28.60
N LEU A 262 4.22 20.56 -27.54
CA LEU A 262 3.24 20.48 -26.45
C LEU A 262 1.84 20.88 -26.94
N GLU A 263 1.72 22.02 -27.62
CA GLU A 263 0.42 22.50 -28.12
C GLU A 263 -0.22 21.51 -29.10
N LYS A 264 0.55 21.03 -30.08
CA LYS A 264 0.06 20.03 -31.05
C LYS A 264 -0.28 18.69 -30.38
N GLY A 265 0.58 18.20 -29.49
CA GLY A 265 0.39 16.93 -28.78
C GLY A 265 -0.83 16.94 -27.85
N THR A 266 -1.07 18.06 -27.15
CA THR A 266 -2.25 18.25 -26.29
C THR A 266 -3.53 18.27 -27.11
N ILE A 267 -3.57 19.02 -28.21
CA ILE A 267 -4.75 19.08 -29.10
C ILE A 267 -5.06 17.70 -29.67
N GLU A 268 -4.07 16.97 -30.17
CA GLU A 268 -4.26 15.64 -30.74
C GLU A 268 -4.72 14.63 -29.69
N THR A 269 -4.14 14.68 -28.49
CA THR A 269 -4.50 13.79 -27.39
C THR A 269 -5.90 14.08 -26.87
N LEU A 270 -6.27 15.35 -26.70
CA LEU A 270 -7.64 15.76 -26.37
C LEU A 270 -8.63 15.34 -27.46
N ALA A 271 -8.30 15.48 -28.74
CA ALA A 271 -9.15 15.02 -29.83
C ALA A 271 -9.36 13.51 -29.80
N ARG A 272 -8.30 12.72 -29.54
CA ARG A 272 -8.39 11.26 -29.36
C ARG A 272 -9.26 10.89 -28.16
N LEU A 273 -9.07 11.56 -27.02
CA LEU A 273 -9.85 11.31 -25.81
C LEU A 273 -11.32 11.71 -25.99
N ARG A 274 -11.61 12.86 -26.60
CA ARG A 274 -12.98 13.28 -26.94
C ARG A 274 -13.65 12.28 -27.88
N ARG A 275 -12.96 11.81 -28.92
CA ARG A 275 -13.47 10.75 -29.81
C ARG A 275 -13.78 9.45 -29.04
N ARG A 276 -12.87 9.01 -28.17
CA ARG A 276 -13.09 7.83 -27.30
C ARG A 276 -14.26 8.02 -26.35
N SER A 277 -14.38 9.19 -25.73
CA SER A 277 -15.51 9.53 -24.84
C SER A 277 -16.83 9.56 -25.61
N VAL A 278 -16.87 10.11 -26.83
CA VAL A 278 -18.06 10.10 -27.70
C VAL A 278 -18.43 8.67 -28.11
N VAL A 279 -17.45 7.82 -28.43
CA VAL A 279 -17.70 6.39 -28.74
C VAL A 279 -18.22 5.65 -27.51
N LEU A 280 -17.64 5.88 -26.32
CA LEU A 280 -18.10 5.27 -25.07
C LEU A 280 -19.50 5.74 -24.68
N LEU A 281 -19.79 7.04 -24.83
CA LEU A 281 -21.12 7.62 -24.59
C LEU A 281 -22.13 7.15 -25.64
N GLY A 282 -21.72 7.01 -26.90
CA GLY A 282 -22.55 6.46 -27.98
C GLY A 282 -22.85 4.97 -27.76
N ALA A 283 -21.87 4.18 -27.32
CA ALA A 283 -22.07 2.79 -26.93
C ALA A 283 -22.98 2.66 -25.70
N ALA A 284 -22.80 3.53 -24.69
CA ALA A 284 -23.68 3.59 -23.53
C ALA A 284 -25.12 4.00 -23.93
N ALA A 285 -25.28 4.98 -24.83
CA ALA A 285 -26.57 5.40 -25.35
C ALA A 285 -27.23 4.30 -26.19
N LEU A 286 -26.46 3.54 -26.98
CA LEU A 286 -26.94 2.38 -27.72
C LEU A 286 -27.39 1.26 -26.78
N VAL A 287 -26.62 0.97 -25.72
CA VAL A 287 -27.02 0.01 -24.67
C VAL A 287 -28.30 0.49 -23.97
N MET A 288 -28.40 1.78 -23.63
CA MET A 288 -29.62 2.36 -23.06
C MET A 288 -30.82 2.30 -24.03
N ALA A 289 -30.60 2.50 -25.33
CA ALA A 289 -31.64 2.37 -26.35
C ALA A 289 -32.09 0.91 -26.53
N ILE A 290 -31.15 -0.04 -26.52
CA ILE A 290 -31.46 -1.49 -26.55
C ILE A 290 -32.26 -1.89 -25.31
N VAL A 291 -31.86 -1.42 -24.13
CA VAL A 291 -32.59 -1.64 -22.88
C VAL A 291 -33.97 -0.98 -22.92
N ALA A 292 -34.11 0.21 -23.52
CA ALA A 292 -35.40 0.89 -23.70
C ALA A 292 -36.32 0.18 -24.70
N CYS A 293 -35.78 -0.33 -25.81
CA CYS A 293 -36.52 -1.13 -26.81
C CYS A 293 -36.92 -2.51 -26.26
N ALA A 294 -36.07 -3.14 -25.45
CA ALA A 294 -36.39 -4.37 -24.74
C ALA A 294 -37.37 -4.14 -23.56
N GLY A 295 -37.44 -2.91 -23.06
CA GLY A 295 -38.24 -2.47 -21.92
C GLY A 295 -39.69 -2.06 -22.23
N GLY A 296 -40.33 -2.66 -23.24
CA GLY A 296 -41.75 -2.51 -23.52
C GLY A 296 -42.66 -3.16 -22.46
N LYS A 297 -42.54 -2.72 -21.20
CA LYS A 297 -43.50 -2.81 -20.07
C LYS A 297 -42.73 -2.64 -18.76
N ARG A 298 -42.66 -1.38 -18.30
CA ARG A 298 -42.63 -0.90 -16.89
C ARG A 298 -41.69 0.29 -16.77
N ARG A 299 -42.29 1.48 -16.89
CA ARG A 299 -41.71 2.72 -16.39
C ARG A 299 -41.77 2.71 -14.86
N SER A 300 -40.64 2.97 -14.21
CA SER A 300 -40.50 3.98 -13.13
C SER A 300 -39.23 3.69 -12.32
N LEU A 301 -38.16 4.46 -12.56
CA LEU A 301 -37.46 5.30 -11.58
C LEU A 301 -36.05 5.65 -12.07
N LEU A 302 -35.85 6.95 -12.12
CA LEU A 302 -34.67 7.68 -12.59
C LEU A 302 -33.48 7.56 -11.62
N LEU A 303 -32.30 7.61 -12.23
CA LEU A 303 -31.07 8.28 -11.82
C LEU A 303 -30.93 8.61 -10.32
N HIS A 304 -29.93 7.99 -9.67
CA HIS A 304 -28.97 8.64 -8.77
C HIS A 304 -27.74 7.72 -8.57
N GLY A 305 -26.54 8.27 -8.74
CA GLY A 305 -25.29 7.73 -8.13
C GLY A 305 -24.45 6.76 -8.97
N ILE A 306 -23.81 7.24 -10.04
CA ILE A 306 -22.65 6.54 -10.62
C ILE A 306 -21.42 6.88 -9.76
N CYS A 307 -21.24 6.13 -8.67
CA CYS A 307 -19.91 5.77 -8.20
C CYS A 307 -19.51 4.50 -8.94
N ASP A 308 -18.28 4.48 -9.44
CA ASP A 308 -17.67 3.39 -10.19
C ASP A 308 -17.55 2.13 -9.31
N VAL A 309 -18.66 1.39 -9.17
CA VAL A 309 -18.65 0.04 -8.66
C VAL A 309 -18.36 -0.84 -9.86
N MET A 310 -17.11 -1.33 -9.95
CA MET A 310 -16.82 -2.53 -10.73
C MET A 310 -17.85 -3.58 -10.33
N SER A 311 -18.85 -3.79 -11.20
CA SER A 311 -19.92 -4.75 -10.91
C SER A 311 -19.30 -6.14 -10.84
N ASP A 312 -19.35 -6.73 -9.66
CA ASP A 312 -18.87 -8.09 -9.45
C ASP A 312 -19.74 -9.02 -10.30
N ARG A 313 -19.17 -9.54 -11.40
CA ARG A 313 -19.88 -10.46 -12.30
C ARG A 313 -19.99 -11.87 -11.72
N ARG A 314 -19.31 -12.17 -10.61
CA ARG A 314 -19.34 -13.48 -9.95
C ARG A 314 -20.43 -13.59 -8.89
N ARG A 315 -21.13 -12.50 -8.58
CA ARG A 315 -22.11 -12.44 -7.49
C ARG A 315 -23.39 -11.74 -7.90
N ILE A 316 -24.43 -11.92 -7.08
CA ILE A 316 -25.67 -11.17 -7.20
C ILE A 316 -25.37 -9.72 -6.84
N ASN A 317 -25.49 -8.83 -7.81
CA ASN A 317 -25.30 -7.39 -7.61
C ASN A 317 -26.48 -6.84 -6.80
N GLY A 318 -26.18 -6.31 -5.61
CA GLY A 318 -27.14 -5.55 -4.82
C GLY A 318 -27.38 -4.15 -5.40
N PRO A 319 -28.24 -3.34 -4.77
CA PRO A 319 -28.41 -1.95 -5.17
C PRO A 319 -27.06 -1.20 -5.13
N PRO A 320 -26.79 -0.29 -6.08
CA PRO A 320 -25.56 0.50 -6.10
C PRO A 320 -25.58 1.52 -4.95
N GLY A 321 -25.14 1.09 -3.77
CA GLY A 321 -25.06 1.94 -2.58
C GLY A 321 -24.87 1.13 -1.30
N THR A 322 -24.27 1.75 -0.28
CA THR A 322 -24.26 1.17 1.07
C THR A 322 -25.67 1.27 1.64
N THR A 323 -26.32 0.13 1.89
CA THR A 323 -27.53 0.09 2.73
C THR A 323 -27.12 0.42 4.15
N GLN A 324 -27.21 1.69 4.54
CA GLN A 324 -27.03 2.09 5.93
C GLN A 324 -28.33 1.82 6.69
N PRO A 325 -28.28 1.20 7.88
CA PRO A 325 -29.45 1.14 8.74
C PRO A 325 -29.87 2.57 9.14
N PRO A 326 -31.16 2.81 9.43
CA PRO A 326 -31.59 4.09 9.98
C PRO A 326 -30.81 4.39 11.26
N GLN A 327 -30.04 5.48 11.24
CA GLN A 327 -29.39 5.99 12.45
C GLN A 327 -30.42 6.78 13.24
N PHE A 328 -30.93 6.17 14.32
CA PHE A 328 -31.80 6.87 15.25
C PHE A 328 -30.93 7.81 16.10
N ALA A 329 -31.32 9.09 16.18
CA ALA A 329 -30.67 10.01 17.10
C ALA A 329 -30.74 9.44 18.52
N LEU A 330 -29.58 9.26 19.15
CA LEU A 330 -29.53 8.87 20.56
C LEU A 330 -30.22 9.97 21.37
N SER A 331 -31.19 9.59 22.21
CA SER A 331 -31.71 10.53 23.20
C SER A 331 -30.52 10.97 24.08
N PRO A 332 -30.42 12.26 24.46
CA PRO A 332 -29.40 12.71 25.41
C PRO A 332 -29.47 11.96 26.76
N HIS A 333 -30.60 11.30 27.07
CA HIS A 333 -30.73 10.40 28.23
C HIS A 333 -30.16 8.98 28.00
N SER A 334 -30.02 8.50 26.77
CA SER A 334 -29.48 7.16 26.47
C SER A 334 -27.95 7.14 26.31
N ALA A 335 -27.30 8.30 26.27
CA ALA A 335 -25.85 8.43 26.05
C ALA A 335 -24.98 8.15 27.30
N ARG A 336 -25.56 7.64 28.40
CA ARG A 336 -24.87 7.45 29.69
C ARG A 336 -25.06 6.08 30.33
N VAL A 337 -25.38 5.05 29.54
CA VAL A 337 -25.49 3.68 30.06
C VAL A 337 -24.33 2.82 29.55
N TRP A 338 -23.11 3.31 29.67
CA TRP A 338 -21.92 2.45 29.58
C TRP A 338 -21.48 2.14 31.00
N LYS A 339 -21.37 0.84 31.30
CA LYS A 339 -21.09 0.36 32.64
C LYS A 339 -19.59 0.17 32.78
N ASP A 340 -19.09 0.51 33.96
CA ASP A 340 -17.72 0.21 34.33
C ASP A 340 -17.42 -1.29 34.23
N ARG A 341 -16.18 -1.61 33.85
CA ARG A 341 -15.62 -2.96 33.95
C ARG A 341 -15.95 -3.59 35.31
N LEU A 342 -16.65 -4.73 35.29
CA LEU A 342 -16.97 -5.52 36.50
C LEU A 342 -15.80 -6.40 36.97
N ARG A 343 -14.91 -6.74 36.04
CA ARG A 343 -13.74 -7.62 36.23
C ARG A 343 -12.57 -6.84 36.80
N LYS A 344 -11.63 -7.52 37.48
CA LYS A 344 -10.40 -6.86 37.94
C LYS A 344 -9.54 -6.39 36.75
N PRO A 345 -8.66 -5.39 36.93
CA PRO A 345 -7.73 -4.94 35.89
C PRO A 345 -6.86 -6.05 35.31
N ASN A 346 -6.45 -7.01 36.15
CA ASN A 346 -5.56 -8.13 35.78
C ASN A 346 -6.32 -9.40 35.38
N GLU A 347 -7.61 -9.31 35.10
CA GLU A 347 -8.48 -10.46 34.81
C GLU A 347 -8.95 -10.46 33.36
N LEU A 348 -8.68 -11.55 32.62
CA LEU A 348 -9.06 -11.72 31.21
C LEU A 348 -10.55 -12.07 31.06
N ARG A 349 -11.11 -11.91 29.84
CA ARG A 349 -12.43 -12.46 29.51
C ARG A 349 -12.38 -13.99 29.54
N LYS A 350 -13.55 -14.61 29.67
CA LYS A 350 -13.65 -16.06 29.53
C LYS A 350 -13.37 -16.42 28.08
N ILE A 351 -12.36 -17.25 27.88
CA ILE A 351 -11.96 -17.77 26.58
C ILE A 351 -12.58 -19.14 26.42
N PHE A 352 -13.50 -19.29 25.48
CA PHE A 352 -13.98 -20.58 25.01
C PHE A 352 -13.21 -20.94 23.75
N LEU A 353 -12.54 -22.09 23.74
CA LEU A 353 -11.75 -22.57 22.62
C LEU A 353 -12.06 -24.03 22.36
N GLN A 354 -12.32 -24.38 21.11
CA GLN A 354 -12.60 -25.74 20.68
C GLN A 354 -11.85 -26.07 19.39
N THR A 355 -11.12 -27.19 19.38
CA THR A 355 -10.42 -27.71 18.20
C THR A 355 -11.25 -28.76 17.45
N GLY A 356 -10.90 -29.04 16.20
CA GLY A 356 -11.54 -30.09 15.39
C GLY A 356 -12.99 -29.79 14.96
N LEU A 357 -13.35 -28.51 14.79
CA LEU A 357 -14.72 -28.11 14.40
C LEU A 357 -15.07 -28.44 12.95
N VAL A 358 -14.11 -28.31 12.02
CA VAL A 358 -14.29 -28.47 10.56
C VAL A 358 -13.52 -29.73 10.11
N PRO A 359 -14.20 -30.87 9.88
CA PRO A 359 -13.53 -32.13 9.56
C PRO A 359 -12.84 -32.17 8.19
N SER A 360 -13.21 -31.28 7.27
CA SER A 360 -12.62 -31.20 5.93
C SER A 360 -11.29 -30.45 5.89
N ALA A 361 -10.97 -29.68 6.94
CA ALA A 361 -9.68 -29.01 7.08
C ALA A 361 -8.65 -29.97 7.71
N SER A 362 -7.37 -29.73 7.45
CA SER A 362 -6.29 -30.51 8.09
C SER A 362 -6.28 -30.30 9.60
N GLY A 363 -6.58 -29.07 10.03
CA GLY A 363 -6.90 -28.74 11.41
C GLY A 363 -7.84 -27.55 11.46
N SER A 364 -8.58 -27.44 12.56
CA SER A 364 -9.54 -26.36 12.72
C SER A 364 -9.73 -25.99 14.18
N ALA A 365 -10.08 -24.74 14.43
CA ALA A 365 -10.41 -24.28 15.77
C ALA A 365 -11.45 -23.17 15.75
N TYR A 366 -12.17 -23.04 16.85
CA TYR A 366 -13.15 -22.00 17.11
C TYR A 366 -12.83 -21.35 18.44
N LEU A 367 -12.82 -20.02 18.47
CA LEU A 367 -12.54 -19.23 19.66
C LEU A 367 -13.65 -18.21 19.86
N GLU A 368 -14.14 -18.14 21.09
CA GLU A 368 -15.08 -17.15 21.56
C GLU A 368 -14.54 -16.44 22.82
N LEU A 369 -14.56 -15.10 22.79
CA LEU A 369 -14.31 -14.27 23.97
C LEU A 369 -15.66 -13.73 24.44
N GLU A 370 -16.15 -14.29 25.55
CA GLU A 370 -17.42 -13.86 26.12
C GLU A 370 -17.22 -12.63 27.00
N SER A 371 -18.02 -11.59 26.75
CA SER A 371 -18.28 -10.54 27.73
C SER A 371 -19.46 -10.93 28.62
N HIS A 372 -19.50 -10.39 29.84
CA HIS A 372 -20.58 -10.72 30.77
C HIS A 372 -21.95 -10.38 30.16
N PRO A 373 -22.94 -11.29 30.26
CA PRO A 373 -24.25 -11.07 29.65
C PRO A 373 -24.91 -9.83 30.25
N GLU A 374 -25.09 -8.81 29.43
CA GLU A 374 -25.83 -7.61 29.80
C GLU A 374 -27.31 -7.95 30.08
N GLN A 375 -27.86 -7.40 31.16
CA GLN A 375 -29.30 -7.46 31.42
C GLN A 375 -30.06 -6.77 30.28
N LYS A 376 -31.04 -7.50 29.73
CA LYS A 376 -31.87 -7.20 28.55
C LYS A 376 -32.70 -5.90 28.68
N SER A 377 -32.12 -4.71 28.56
CA SER A 377 -32.91 -3.46 28.63
C SER A 377 -32.69 -2.41 27.53
N SER A 378 -31.79 -2.61 26.57
CA SER A 378 -31.60 -1.65 25.45
C SER A 378 -31.72 -2.30 24.07
N ILE A 379 -32.41 -1.60 23.17
CA ILE A 379 -32.61 -1.95 21.76
C ILE A 379 -31.28 -1.85 20.97
N LEU A 380 -30.30 -1.09 21.49
CA LEU A 380 -28.97 -0.94 20.91
C LEU A 380 -27.97 -1.79 21.70
N ARG A 381 -27.75 -3.03 21.26
CA ARG A 381 -26.72 -3.92 21.82
C ARG A 381 -25.36 -3.54 21.26
N THR A 382 -24.45 -3.07 22.11
CA THR A 382 -23.02 -3.00 21.77
C THR A 382 -22.37 -4.31 22.16
N SER A 383 -22.17 -5.21 21.19
CA SER A 383 -21.49 -6.48 21.46
C SER A 383 -20.00 -6.23 21.69
N SER A 384 -19.48 -6.78 22.78
CA SER A 384 -18.04 -6.90 23.07
C SER A 384 -17.57 -8.36 23.01
N THR A 385 -18.37 -9.23 22.37
CA THR A 385 -18.00 -10.62 22.13
C THR A 385 -17.24 -10.76 20.82
N ILE A 386 -16.20 -11.58 20.83
CA ILE A 386 -15.41 -11.91 19.64
C ILE A 386 -15.63 -13.38 19.34
N LYS A 387 -15.96 -13.71 18.09
CA LYS A 387 -16.13 -15.10 17.63
C LYS A 387 -15.35 -15.32 16.34
N LEU A 388 -14.39 -16.23 16.39
CA LEU A 388 -13.51 -16.54 15.27
C LEU A 388 -13.55 -18.04 14.96
N SER A 389 -13.54 -18.37 13.68
CA SER A 389 -13.28 -19.73 13.19
C SER A 389 -12.00 -19.74 12.37
N CYS A 390 -11.13 -20.71 12.58
CA CYS A 390 -9.88 -20.89 11.84
C CYS A 390 -9.84 -22.27 11.21
N THR A 391 -9.40 -22.31 9.96
CA THR A 391 -9.13 -23.55 9.21
C THR A 391 -7.71 -23.52 8.68
N VAL A 392 -6.99 -24.62 8.88
CA VAL A 392 -5.64 -24.84 8.36
C VAL A 392 -5.72 -25.90 7.27
N HIS A 393 -5.18 -25.56 6.10
CA HIS A 393 -5.07 -26.45 4.95
C HIS A 393 -3.60 -26.66 4.60
N GLY A 394 -3.11 -27.87 4.85
CA GLY A 394 -1.76 -28.26 4.49
C GLY A 394 -1.13 -29.17 5.53
N PRO A 395 0.14 -29.56 5.33
CA PRO A 395 1.01 -29.15 4.23
C PRO A 395 0.59 -29.75 2.88
N LYS A 396 0.28 -28.89 1.90
CA LYS A 396 -0.07 -29.28 0.52
C LYS A 396 1.11 -29.05 -0.41
N PRO A 397 1.36 -29.90 -1.42
CA PRO A 397 2.42 -29.65 -2.38
C PRO A 397 2.17 -28.35 -3.15
N LEU A 398 3.23 -27.60 -3.45
CA LEU A 398 3.13 -26.40 -4.27
C LEU A 398 2.61 -26.74 -5.68
N PRO A 399 1.84 -25.85 -6.33
CA PRO A 399 1.44 -26.02 -7.72
C PRO A 399 2.64 -26.26 -8.63
N ARG A 400 2.48 -27.05 -9.70
CA ARG A 400 3.57 -27.38 -10.65
C ARG A 400 4.20 -26.14 -11.32
N THR A 401 3.49 -25.01 -11.31
CA THR A 401 3.93 -23.72 -11.86
C THR A 401 4.71 -22.87 -10.86
N ALA A 402 4.74 -23.23 -9.58
CA ALA A 402 5.46 -22.48 -8.56
C ALA A 402 6.97 -22.75 -8.65
N SER A 403 7.78 -21.72 -8.41
CA SER A 403 9.22 -21.86 -8.31
C SER A 403 9.60 -22.77 -7.14
N PHE A 404 10.73 -23.45 -7.27
CA PHE A 404 11.25 -24.28 -6.19
C PHE A 404 11.53 -23.41 -4.96
N SER A 405 10.93 -23.79 -3.83
CA SER A 405 11.20 -23.24 -2.52
C SER A 405 11.75 -24.35 -1.62
N PRO A 406 12.95 -24.18 -1.04
CA PRO A 406 13.47 -25.12 -0.04
C PRO A 406 12.65 -25.08 1.26
N ASN A 407 11.96 -23.97 1.50
CA ASN A 407 11.23 -23.69 2.73
C ASN A 407 9.71 -23.80 2.50
N LEU A 408 8.99 -24.18 3.55
CA LEU A 408 7.52 -24.11 3.60
C LEU A 408 7.02 -22.71 3.27
N GLN A 409 6.04 -22.60 2.36
CA GLN A 409 5.34 -21.35 2.09
C GLN A 409 4.10 -21.22 2.98
N LEU A 410 4.08 -20.22 3.85
CA LEU A 410 2.93 -19.89 4.70
C LEU A 410 2.10 -18.79 4.05
N SER A 411 0.79 -18.96 4.01
CA SER A 411 -0.20 -17.93 3.68
C SER A 411 -1.20 -17.84 4.82
N ALA A 412 -1.40 -16.65 5.39
CA ALA A 412 -2.43 -16.42 6.41
C ALA A 412 -3.37 -15.30 5.95
N SER A 413 -4.67 -15.54 6.07
CA SER A 413 -5.70 -14.56 5.69
C SER A 413 -6.73 -14.41 6.79
N VAL A 414 -7.12 -13.16 7.05
CA VAL A 414 -8.20 -12.81 7.97
C VAL A 414 -9.33 -12.19 7.16
N LYS A 415 -10.55 -12.71 7.30
CA LYS A 415 -11.72 -12.20 6.61
C LYS A 415 -12.88 -11.98 7.59
N PHE A 416 -13.49 -10.80 7.55
CA PHE A 416 -14.73 -10.54 8.26
C PHE A 416 -15.91 -11.08 7.48
N ALA A 417 -16.79 -11.80 8.17
CA ALA A 417 -18.11 -12.08 7.65
C ALA A 417 -18.84 -10.74 7.40
N PRO A 418 -19.70 -10.63 6.37
CA PRO A 418 -20.40 -9.37 6.08
C PRO A 418 -21.20 -8.81 7.26
N PHE A 419 -21.60 -9.66 8.21
CA PHE A 419 -22.38 -9.31 9.40
C PHE A 419 -21.54 -9.24 10.68
N ALA A 420 -20.22 -9.38 10.61
CA ALA A 420 -19.36 -9.49 11.79
C ALA A 420 -19.31 -8.20 12.62
N THR A 421 -19.48 -7.05 11.98
CA THR A 421 -19.45 -5.72 12.58
C THR A 421 -20.78 -4.99 12.32
N ARG A 422 -21.06 -3.90 13.04
CA ARG A 422 -22.26 -3.07 12.81
C ARG A 422 -22.35 -2.53 11.39
N ILE A 423 -21.20 -2.17 10.84
CA ILE A 423 -21.08 -1.78 9.44
C ILE A 423 -20.91 -3.05 8.61
N ARG A 424 -21.83 -3.27 7.67
CA ARG A 424 -21.78 -4.44 6.81
C ARG A 424 -20.50 -4.42 5.97
N GLN A 425 -19.66 -5.44 6.11
CA GLN A 425 -18.39 -5.53 5.40
C GLN A 425 -18.57 -5.99 3.96
N GLY A 426 -17.70 -5.47 3.08
CA GLY A 426 -17.59 -5.90 1.70
C GLY A 426 -16.98 -7.29 1.57
N TYR A 427 -17.22 -7.94 0.43
CA TYR A 427 -16.60 -9.24 0.16
C TYR A 427 -15.11 -9.11 -0.19
N VAL A 428 -14.73 -8.01 -0.83
CA VAL A 428 -13.34 -7.71 -1.18
C VAL A 428 -12.57 -7.48 0.12
N PRO A 429 -11.32 -7.96 0.23
CA PRO A 429 -10.50 -7.67 1.38
C PRO A 429 -10.27 -6.17 1.58
N ASN A 430 -10.63 -5.65 2.75
CA ASN A 430 -10.36 -4.28 3.17
C ASN A 430 -8.89 -4.11 3.57
N SER A 431 -8.41 -2.87 3.75
CA SER A 431 -7.03 -2.63 4.21
C SER A 431 -6.78 -3.24 5.59
N THR A 432 -7.72 -3.10 6.52
CA THR A 432 -7.63 -3.65 7.89
C THR A 432 -7.50 -5.18 7.90
N GLU A 433 -8.22 -5.88 7.01
CA GLU A 433 -8.12 -7.33 6.83
C GLU A 433 -6.74 -7.75 6.31
N LYS A 434 -6.15 -6.95 5.42
CA LYS A 434 -4.79 -7.20 4.91
C LYS A 434 -3.73 -6.96 5.99
N ASP A 435 -3.89 -5.91 6.79
CA ASP A 435 -2.98 -5.60 7.90
C ASP A 435 -3.01 -6.72 8.95
N LEU A 436 -4.21 -7.17 9.35
CA LEU A 436 -4.38 -8.32 10.25
C LEU A 436 -3.78 -9.61 9.68
N GLY A 437 -4.00 -9.87 8.39
CA GLY A 437 -3.43 -11.03 7.70
C GLY A 437 -1.90 -11.01 7.73
N LEU A 438 -1.29 -9.85 7.48
CA LEU A 438 0.16 -9.67 7.51
C LEU A 438 0.73 -9.91 8.91
N HIS A 439 0.15 -9.31 9.95
CA HIS A 439 0.58 -9.54 11.34
C HIS A 439 0.41 -10.99 11.78
N LEU A 440 -0.70 -11.64 11.40
CA LEU A 440 -0.91 -13.06 11.67
C LEU A 440 0.13 -13.93 10.96
N GLU A 441 0.44 -13.64 9.70
CA GLU A 441 1.44 -14.37 8.93
C GLU A 441 2.84 -14.24 9.54
N ASN A 442 3.23 -13.03 9.95
CA ASN A 442 4.51 -12.76 10.59
C ASN A 442 4.63 -13.48 11.94
N ALA A 443 3.58 -13.42 12.78
CA ALA A 443 3.54 -14.09 14.07
C ALA A 443 3.70 -15.62 13.92
N LEU A 444 3.05 -16.23 12.93
CA LEU A 444 3.11 -17.67 12.71
C LEU A 444 4.42 -18.14 12.05
N LYS A 445 5.05 -17.30 11.22
CA LYS A 445 6.38 -17.56 10.65
C LYS A 445 7.45 -17.73 11.72
N GLY A 446 7.37 -16.99 12.83
CA GLY A 446 8.33 -17.10 13.92
C GLY A 446 8.20 -18.38 14.76
N VAL A 447 7.17 -19.19 14.52
CA VAL A 447 6.89 -20.42 15.29
C VAL A 447 6.98 -21.68 14.46
N LEU A 448 6.67 -21.61 13.16
CA LEU A 448 6.75 -22.75 12.26
C LEU A 448 8.21 -23.11 11.93
N LEU A 449 8.45 -24.40 11.70
CA LEU A 449 9.75 -24.92 11.24
C LEU A 449 9.71 -25.12 9.71
N PRO A 450 10.17 -24.14 8.90
CA PRO A 450 9.97 -24.18 7.46
C PRO A 450 10.76 -25.30 6.76
N ASP A 451 11.89 -25.70 7.32
CA ASP A 451 12.81 -26.68 6.73
C ASP A 451 12.27 -28.12 6.77
N ARG A 452 11.27 -28.38 7.63
CA ARG A 452 10.66 -29.72 7.76
C ARG A 452 9.75 -30.07 6.59
N TRP A 453 9.25 -29.06 5.87
CA TRP A 453 8.23 -29.22 4.83
C TRP A 453 8.65 -28.52 3.53
N PRO A 454 9.73 -28.98 2.86
CA PRO A 454 10.17 -28.40 1.60
C PRO A 454 9.13 -28.63 0.49
N LYS A 455 9.02 -27.67 -0.43
CA LYS A 455 8.04 -27.70 -1.55
C LYS A 455 6.57 -27.82 -1.11
N SER A 456 6.26 -27.49 0.13
CA SER A 456 4.90 -27.49 0.64
C SER A 456 4.41 -26.06 0.90
N ALA A 457 3.10 -25.89 0.92
CA ALA A 457 2.42 -24.71 1.41
C ALA A 457 1.44 -25.06 2.53
N ILE A 458 1.30 -24.15 3.48
CA ILE A 458 0.24 -24.16 4.49
C ILE A 458 -0.56 -22.88 4.31
N ASP A 459 -1.88 -23.05 4.25
CA ASP A 459 -2.82 -21.96 4.05
C ASP A 459 -3.78 -21.89 5.24
N ILE A 460 -3.75 -20.75 5.93
CA ILE A 460 -4.49 -20.50 7.17
C ILE A 460 -5.53 -19.44 6.88
N ALA A 461 -6.79 -19.79 7.07
CA ALA A 461 -7.91 -18.89 6.87
C ALA A 461 -8.65 -18.68 8.18
N VAL A 462 -8.65 -17.44 8.68
CA VAL A 462 -9.41 -17.01 9.85
C VAL A 462 -10.63 -16.23 9.39
N THR A 463 -11.82 -16.70 9.77
CA THR A 463 -13.09 -16.03 9.53
C THR A 463 -13.61 -15.42 10.82
N VAL A 464 -13.74 -14.09 10.84
CA VAL A 464 -14.37 -13.34 11.93
C VAL A 464 -15.88 -13.42 11.77
N LEU A 465 -16.56 -14.09 12.70
CA LEU A 465 -18.01 -14.23 12.71
C LEU A 465 -18.68 -13.09 13.48
N GLU A 466 -18.05 -12.64 14.56
CA GLU A 466 -18.45 -11.50 15.36
C GLU A 466 -17.18 -10.76 15.81
N GLY A 467 -17.10 -9.47 15.50
CA GLY A 467 -15.96 -8.62 15.84
C GLY A 467 -16.33 -7.55 16.85
N GLU A 468 -15.36 -7.18 17.68
CA GLU A 468 -15.50 -6.07 18.62
C GLU A 468 -15.39 -4.74 17.85
N ASP A 469 -16.42 -3.90 17.96
CA ASP A 469 -16.47 -2.58 17.30
C ASP A 469 -15.97 -1.48 18.26
N ASP A 470 -14.94 -0.75 17.83
CA ASP A 470 -14.46 0.45 18.52
C ASP A 470 -15.44 1.63 18.34
N ARG A 471 -15.42 2.60 19.28
CA ARG A 471 -16.28 3.79 19.24
C ARG A 471 -16.15 4.48 17.87
N ALA A 472 -17.29 4.77 17.24
CA ALA A 472 -17.37 5.32 15.89
C ALA A 472 -16.89 6.79 15.86
N GLU A 473 -15.57 7.00 15.82
CA GLU A 473 -14.99 8.23 15.29
C GLU A 473 -14.34 7.95 13.94
N ALA A 474 -14.69 8.79 12.97
CA ALA A 474 -14.46 8.57 11.56
C ALA A 474 -12.97 8.65 11.21
N GLY A 475 -12.38 7.53 10.80
CA GLY A 475 -11.15 7.51 10.01
C GLY A 475 -10.09 6.58 10.56
N ARG A 476 -10.03 5.37 9.98
CA ARG A 476 -9.11 4.25 10.28
C ARG A 476 -9.45 3.54 11.59
N SER A 477 -9.64 2.22 11.50
CA SER A 477 -9.85 1.31 12.63
C SER A 477 -8.57 1.14 13.46
N THR A 478 -8.03 2.23 14.00
CA THR A 478 -6.94 2.21 14.98
C THR A 478 -7.58 2.12 16.36
N GLY A 479 -7.87 0.91 16.81
CA GLY A 479 -8.58 0.74 18.06
C GLY A 479 -8.33 -0.62 18.72
N THR A 480 -8.74 -0.67 19.98
CA THR A 480 -8.51 -1.78 20.90
C THR A 480 -9.21 -3.07 20.44
N GLY A 481 -10.37 -2.96 19.80
CA GLY A 481 -11.08 -4.09 19.22
C GLY A 481 -10.25 -4.83 18.16
N LEU A 482 -9.48 -4.09 17.35
CA LEU A 482 -8.59 -4.69 16.35
C LEU A 482 -7.47 -5.52 16.98
N PHE A 483 -6.91 -5.05 18.10
CA PHE A 483 -5.84 -5.75 18.81
C PHE A 483 -6.35 -7.03 19.46
N ASN A 484 -7.54 -6.99 20.05
CA ASN A 484 -8.20 -8.20 20.58
C ASN A 484 -8.50 -9.20 19.47
N LEU A 485 -8.93 -8.73 18.29
CA LEU A 485 -9.14 -9.57 17.12
C LEU A 485 -7.85 -10.22 16.63
N LEU A 486 -6.73 -9.49 16.57
CA LEU A 486 -5.44 -10.04 16.19
C LEU A 486 -4.96 -11.08 17.21
N ALA A 487 -5.05 -10.78 18.52
CA ALA A 487 -4.64 -11.71 19.56
C ALA A 487 -5.49 -12.99 19.53
N ALA A 488 -6.81 -12.84 19.37
CA ALA A 488 -7.73 -13.97 19.20
C ALA A 488 -7.42 -14.76 17.93
N ALA A 489 -7.09 -14.10 16.81
CA ALA A 489 -6.71 -14.74 15.54
C ALA A 489 -5.42 -15.56 15.66
N ILE A 490 -4.42 -15.06 16.39
CA ILE A 490 -3.18 -15.79 16.67
C ILE A 490 -3.48 -17.02 17.53
N ASN A 491 -4.22 -16.85 18.64
CA ASN A 491 -4.55 -17.94 19.56
C ASN A 491 -5.36 -19.07 18.90
N VAL A 492 -6.38 -18.72 18.11
CA VAL A 492 -7.19 -19.71 17.38
C VAL A 492 -6.40 -20.39 16.27
N SER A 493 -5.51 -19.67 15.58
CA SER A 493 -4.66 -20.25 14.54
C SER A 493 -3.63 -21.22 15.11
N MET A 494 -3.04 -20.90 16.27
CA MET A 494 -2.13 -21.81 16.97
C MET A 494 -2.84 -23.10 17.40
N ALA A 495 -4.07 -22.99 17.92
CA ALA A 495 -4.87 -24.16 18.25
C ALA A 495 -5.21 -25.03 17.02
N ALA A 496 -5.52 -24.40 15.88
CA ALA A 496 -5.80 -25.10 14.63
C ALA A 496 -4.54 -25.74 14.01
N LEU A 497 -3.37 -25.11 14.13
CA LEU A 497 -2.07 -25.67 13.71
C LEU A 497 -1.70 -26.90 14.54
N ALA A 498 -1.91 -26.84 15.85
CA ALA A 498 -1.69 -27.96 16.74
C ALA A 498 -2.67 -29.13 16.46
N ASP A 499 -3.93 -28.83 16.15
CA ASP A 499 -4.93 -29.81 15.70
C ASP A 499 -4.53 -30.47 14.36
N ALA A 500 -3.96 -29.68 13.43
CA ALA A 500 -3.39 -30.16 12.17
C ALA A 500 -2.09 -30.98 12.34
N ARG A 501 -1.54 -31.04 13.56
CA ARG A 501 -0.27 -31.72 13.89
C ARG A 501 0.92 -31.20 13.09
N ILE A 502 0.94 -29.89 12.86
CA ILE A 502 2.07 -29.23 12.22
C ILE A 502 3.13 -28.94 13.28
N ASP A 503 4.36 -29.36 13.00
CA ASP A 503 5.51 -29.13 13.89
C ASP A 503 5.76 -27.64 14.11
N CYS A 504 5.67 -27.22 15.37
CA CYS A 504 5.88 -25.85 15.84
C CYS A 504 6.98 -25.82 16.91
N LEU A 505 7.70 -24.70 17.01
CA LEU A 505 8.75 -24.50 18.02
C LEU A 505 8.20 -24.46 19.45
N ASP A 506 7.07 -23.77 19.65
CA ASP A 506 6.40 -23.58 20.93
C ASP A 506 4.91 -23.25 20.70
N LEU A 507 4.11 -23.23 21.77
CA LEU A 507 2.71 -22.78 21.75
C LEU A 507 2.65 -21.26 21.79
N LEU A 508 2.55 -20.63 20.63
CA LEU A 508 2.34 -19.19 20.50
C LEU A 508 1.06 -18.77 21.21
N ALA A 509 1.17 -17.77 22.07
CA ALA A 509 0.01 -17.11 22.66
C ALA A 509 0.11 -15.60 22.45
N ALA A 510 -1.03 -14.97 22.21
CA ALA A 510 -1.13 -13.54 22.08
C ALA A 510 -2.03 -12.95 23.16
N GLY A 511 -1.65 -11.77 23.63
CA GLY A 511 -2.34 -11.03 24.67
C GLY A 511 -2.36 -9.55 24.35
N VAL A 512 -3.40 -8.87 24.87
CA VAL A 512 -3.58 -7.43 24.72
C VAL A 512 -3.61 -6.79 26.08
N SER A 513 -2.97 -5.63 26.18
CA SER A 513 -3.04 -4.75 27.33
C SER A 513 -3.33 -3.33 26.89
N ALA A 514 -3.86 -2.53 27.81
CA ALA A 514 -4.06 -1.11 27.60
C ALA A 514 -3.83 -0.29 28.87
N VAL A 515 -3.56 1.00 28.69
CA VAL A 515 -3.61 2.00 29.74
C VAL A 515 -4.90 2.79 29.61
N VAL A 516 -5.66 2.82 30.70
CA VAL A 516 -6.91 3.58 30.83
C VAL A 516 -6.80 4.62 31.92
N LEU A 517 -7.56 5.70 31.77
CA LEU A 517 -7.73 6.68 32.83
C LEU A 517 -8.74 6.12 33.86
N GLY A 518 -8.27 5.83 35.06
CA GLY A 518 -9.13 5.39 36.16
C GLY A 518 -10.00 6.54 36.69
N LYS A 519 -11.07 6.20 37.41
CA LYS A 519 -12.00 7.17 38.02
C LYS A 519 -11.33 8.17 38.95
N ASP A 520 -10.23 7.76 39.58
CA ASP A 520 -9.44 8.59 40.49
C ASP A 520 -8.48 9.55 39.75
N GLY A 521 -8.56 9.61 38.41
CA GLY A 521 -7.64 10.38 37.57
C GLY A 521 -6.25 9.75 37.43
N LYS A 522 -6.04 8.56 38.01
CA LYS A 522 -4.79 7.80 37.91
C LYS A 522 -4.80 6.86 36.72
N LEU A 523 -3.65 6.71 36.09
CA LEU A 523 -3.48 5.76 34.99
C LEU A 523 -3.45 4.33 35.55
N VAL A 524 -4.24 3.44 34.94
CA VAL A 524 -4.34 2.04 35.34
C VAL A 524 -4.07 1.14 34.13
N ARG A 525 -3.23 0.13 34.32
CA ARG A 525 -2.99 -0.93 33.33
C ARG A 525 -4.08 -1.97 33.43
N ILE A 526 -4.61 -2.38 32.28
CA ILE A 526 -5.65 -3.40 32.18
C ILE A 526 -5.25 -4.46 31.16
N LEU A 527 -5.63 -5.70 31.44
CA LEU A 527 -5.47 -6.83 30.54
C LEU A 527 -6.76 -7.07 29.78
N ASP A 528 -6.67 -7.45 28.50
CA ASP A 528 -7.83 -7.72 27.65
C ASP A 528 -8.90 -6.61 27.74
N PRO A 529 -8.53 -5.39 27.30
CA PRO A 529 -9.40 -4.23 27.33
C PRO A 529 -10.58 -4.38 26.36
N ALA A 530 -11.78 -3.97 26.75
CA ALA A 530 -12.92 -3.91 25.83
C ALA A 530 -13.40 -2.46 25.68
N ALA A 531 -13.69 -2.01 24.46
CA ALA A 531 -14.05 -0.61 24.18
C ALA A 531 -15.36 -0.17 24.86
N VAL A 532 -16.22 -1.14 25.22
CA VAL A 532 -17.48 -0.90 25.93
C VAL A 532 -17.27 -0.70 27.44
N GLU A 533 -16.17 -1.20 27.99
CA GLU A 533 -15.89 -1.18 29.44
C GLU A 533 -15.23 0.12 29.92
N HIS A 534 -14.75 0.95 28.99
CA HIS A 534 -13.91 2.10 29.27
C HIS A 534 -14.33 3.34 28.48
N ASP A 535 -14.22 4.50 29.11
CA ASP A 535 -14.53 5.78 28.46
C ASP A 535 -13.42 6.27 27.55
N GLU A 536 -12.17 6.13 27.99
CA GLU A 536 -10.99 6.55 27.25
C GLU A 536 -9.88 5.51 27.40
N ILE A 537 -9.34 5.06 26.27
CA ILE A 537 -8.18 4.18 26.19
C ILE A 537 -7.04 5.00 25.60
N LEU A 538 -5.98 5.22 26.38
CA LEU A 538 -4.89 6.12 25.99
C LEU A 538 -3.85 5.44 25.10
N SER A 539 -3.51 4.20 25.47
CA SER A 539 -2.56 3.37 24.74
C SER A 539 -2.94 1.90 24.87
N SER A 540 -2.63 1.13 23.84
CA SER A 540 -2.86 -0.30 23.78
C SER A 540 -1.70 -1.00 23.09
N CYS A 541 -1.45 -2.25 23.48
CA CYS A 541 -0.37 -3.07 22.93
C CYS A 541 -0.86 -4.51 22.82
N VAL A 542 -0.59 -5.14 21.68
CA VAL A 542 -0.74 -6.58 21.46
C VAL A 542 0.64 -7.20 21.28
N VAL A 543 0.85 -8.33 21.94
CA VAL A 543 2.11 -9.08 21.91
C VAL A 543 1.80 -10.54 21.60
N GLY A 544 2.49 -11.10 20.61
CA GLY A 544 2.61 -12.53 20.38
C GLY A 544 3.90 -13.05 21.02
N TYR A 545 3.78 -14.00 21.93
CA TYR A 545 4.84 -14.41 22.84
C TYR A 545 4.96 -15.94 22.90
N LEU A 546 6.20 -16.43 23.00
CA LEU A 546 6.57 -17.84 23.14
C LEU A 546 7.00 -18.13 24.58
N PRO A 547 6.11 -18.67 25.42
CA PRO A 547 6.36 -18.73 26.87
C PRO A 547 7.45 -19.71 27.29
N SER A 548 7.71 -20.75 26.50
CA SER A 548 8.78 -21.71 26.80
C SER A 548 10.17 -21.16 26.47
N ARG A 549 10.25 -20.16 25.59
CA ARG A 549 11.49 -19.54 25.12
C ARG A 549 11.74 -18.13 25.67
N ASP A 550 10.70 -17.52 26.25
CA ASP A 550 10.71 -16.12 26.68
C ASP A 550 11.00 -15.14 25.52
N GLU A 551 10.43 -15.42 24.35
CA GLU A 551 10.67 -14.65 23.12
C GLU A 551 9.38 -13.99 22.62
N VAL A 552 9.48 -12.72 22.20
CA VAL A 552 8.39 -12.00 21.52
C VAL A 552 8.57 -12.16 20.02
N VAL A 553 7.51 -12.62 19.34
CA VAL A 553 7.51 -12.88 17.89
C VAL A 553 6.87 -11.74 17.12
N GLU A 554 5.83 -11.14 17.69
CA GLU A 554 5.07 -10.07 17.07
C GLU A 554 4.67 -9.06 18.15
N MET A 555 4.74 -7.77 17.82
CA MET A 555 4.31 -6.71 18.71
C MET A 555 3.70 -5.57 17.90
N TRP A 556 2.55 -5.07 18.36
CA TRP A 556 1.90 -3.93 17.74
C TRP A 556 1.27 -3.05 18.81
N SER A 557 1.55 -1.76 18.77
CA SER A 557 1.08 -0.79 19.76
C SER A 557 0.49 0.44 19.11
N CYS A 558 -0.53 1.01 19.76
CA CYS A 558 -1.17 2.26 19.37
C CYS A 558 -1.28 3.18 20.59
N GLY A 559 -1.17 4.49 20.35
CA GLY A 559 -1.25 5.52 21.40
C GLY A 559 0.12 6.07 21.83
N SER A 560 0.07 7.13 22.63
CA SER A 560 1.26 7.82 23.14
C SER A 560 1.54 7.37 24.57
N ALA A 561 2.43 6.39 24.74
CA ALA A 561 2.99 6.03 26.04
C ALA A 561 4.41 6.61 26.17
N PRO A 562 4.79 7.20 27.33
CA PRO A 562 6.15 7.68 27.54
C PRO A 562 7.16 6.53 27.48
N LYS A 563 8.38 6.82 27.00
CA LYS A 563 9.46 5.82 26.85
C LYS A 563 10.00 5.28 28.18
N GLN A 564 9.87 6.05 29.27
CA GLN A 564 10.30 5.68 30.63
C GLN A 564 9.31 6.24 31.66
N SER A 565 9.28 5.61 32.85
CA SER A 565 8.47 6.00 34.00
C SER A 565 9.00 7.26 34.70
N ASP A 566 9.26 8.34 33.97
CA ASP A 566 9.66 9.60 34.59
C ASP A 566 8.42 10.31 35.15
N GLY A 567 8.30 10.33 36.48
CA GLY A 567 7.26 11.07 37.19
C GLY A 567 5.93 10.34 37.39
N GLY A 568 5.91 9.01 37.50
CA GLY A 568 4.71 8.24 37.84
C GLY A 568 3.77 7.91 36.67
N GLY A 569 4.23 8.11 35.43
CA GLY A 569 3.56 7.62 34.22
C GLY A 569 3.89 6.15 33.92
N ILE A 570 2.93 5.42 33.36
CA ILE A 570 3.12 4.04 32.88
C ILE A 570 3.90 4.09 31.56
N GLY A 571 5.08 3.46 31.53
CA GLY A 571 5.94 3.39 30.35
C GLY A 571 5.50 2.33 29.34
N TYR A 572 6.11 2.36 28.16
CA TYR A 572 5.89 1.35 27.11
C TYR A 572 6.27 -0.07 27.55
N ASP A 573 7.38 -0.22 28.27
CA ASP A 573 7.87 -1.53 28.74
C ASP A 573 6.85 -2.21 29.66
N GLU A 574 6.28 -1.44 30.59
CA GLU A 574 5.24 -1.95 31.50
C GLU A 574 3.95 -2.36 30.78
N LEU A 575 3.63 -1.68 29.68
CA LEU A 575 2.50 -2.03 28.82
C LEU A 575 2.77 -3.34 28.08
N ALA A 576 3.98 -3.52 27.54
CA ALA A 576 4.41 -4.76 26.90
C ALA A 576 4.43 -5.93 27.91
N ASP A 577 4.97 -5.74 29.11
CA ASP A 577 4.96 -6.73 30.19
C ASP A 577 3.54 -7.16 30.57
N SER A 578 2.62 -6.20 30.61
CA SER A 578 1.21 -6.48 30.86
C SER A 578 0.60 -7.30 29.71
N ALA A 579 0.93 -7.00 28.45
CA ALA A 579 0.46 -7.79 27.30
C ALA A 579 1.02 -9.22 27.33
N ILE A 580 2.29 -9.39 27.75
CA ILE A 580 2.91 -10.71 27.95
C ILE A 580 2.18 -11.49 29.05
N ALA A 581 1.81 -10.83 30.15
CA ALA A 581 1.01 -11.47 31.20
C ALA A 581 -0.37 -11.94 30.68
N ALA A 582 -1.02 -11.15 29.82
CA ALA A 582 -2.26 -11.55 29.16
C ALA A 582 -2.04 -12.75 28.22
N ALA A 583 -0.95 -12.76 27.45
CA ALA A 583 -0.60 -13.86 26.54
C ALA A 583 -0.38 -15.17 27.30
N ARG A 584 0.35 -15.13 28.42
CA ARG A 584 0.54 -16.28 29.32
C ARG A 584 -0.80 -16.80 29.85
N GLY A 585 -1.73 -15.91 30.19
CA GLY A 585 -3.09 -16.29 30.58
C GLY A 585 -3.82 -17.05 29.47
N ALA A 586 -3.81 -16.55 28.24
CA ALA A 586 -4.43 -17.21 27.10
C ALA A 586 -3.78 -18.57 26.76
N GLN A 587 -2.46 -18.70 26.91
CA GLN A 587 -1.73 -19.94 26.68
C GLN A 587 -2.25 -21.10 27.55
N THR A 588 -2.57 -20.84 28.82
CA THR A 588 -3.08 -21.89 29.73
C THR A 588 -4.37 -22.53 29.20
N VAL A 589 -5.22 -21.73 28.55
CA VAL A 589 -6.46 -22.21 27.92
C VAL A 589 -6.14 -23.06 26.70
N ILE A 590 -5.24 -22.60 25.83
CA ILE A 590 -4.80 -23.35 24.64
C ILE A 590 -4.23 -24.71 25.05
N GLN A 591 -3.34 -24.73 26.04
CA GLN A 591 -2.73 -25.96 26.55
C GLN A 591 -3.79 -26.93 27.11
N ALA A 592 -4.73 -26.44 27.91
CA ALA A 592 -5.79 -27.27 28.48
C ALA A 592 -6.68 -27.90 27.40
N VAL A 593 -7.08 -27.12 26.38
CA VAL A 593 -7.92 -27.60 25.27
C VAL A 593 -7.18 -28.62 24.41
N LEU A 594 -5.89 -28.42 24.14
CA LEU A 594 -5.09 -29.38 23.38
C LEU A 594 -4.91 -30.71 24.13
N LEU A 595 -4.69 -30.67 25.44
CA LEU A 595 -4.63 -31.86 26.30
C LEU A 595 -5.99 -32.58 26.36
N GLU A 596 -7.09 -31.83 26.42
CA GLU A 596 -8.44 -32.38 26.36
C GLU A 596 -8.70 -33.06 25.01
N SER A 597 -8.37 -32.41 23.89
CA SER A 597 -8.51 -32.96 22.55
C SER A 597 -7.74 -34.28 22.40
N LEU A 598 -6.50 -34.32 22.89
CA LEU A 598 -5.66 -35.53 22.87
C LEU A 598 -6.28 -36.68 23.68
N THR A 599 -6.93 -36.36 24.80
CA THR A 599 -7.66 -37.34 25.62
C THR A 599 -8.91 -37.87 24.89
N ARG A 600 -9.68 -36.98 24.23
CA ARG A 600 -10.84 -37.37 23.41
C ARG A 600 -10.44 -38.30 22.25
N SER A 601 -9.34 -38.00 21.55
CA SER A 601 -8.81 -38.87 20.49
C SER A 601 -8.40 -40.25 21.02
N ARG A 602 -7.76 -40.34 22.19
CA ARG A 602 -7.37 -41.62 22.81
C ARG A 602 -8.57 -42.49 23.20
N ILE A 603 -9.67 -41.87 23.65
CA ILE A 603 -10.91 -42.58 23.99
C ILE A 603 -11.60 -43.10 22.72
N ALA A 604 -11.61 -42.31 21.63
CA ALA A 604 -12.13 -42.75 20.34
C ALA A 604 -11.40 -43.98 19.79
N THR A 605 -10.07 -44.04 19.94
CA THR A 605 -9.25 -45.22 19.54
C THR A 605 -9.45 -46.46 20.42
N LYS A 606 -10.07 -46.32 21.62
CA LYS A 606 -10.33 -47.43 22.55
C LYS A 606 -11.72 -48.06 22.39
N LYS A 607 -12.57 -47.59 21.47
CA LYS A 607 -13.80 -48.29 21.09
C LYS A 607 -13.41 -49.49 20.20
N PRO A 608 -13.63 -50.75 20.62
CA PRO A 608 -13.14 -51.91 19.88
C PRO A 608 -13.93 -52.09 18.58
N LEU A 609 -13.19 -52.27 17.48
CA LEU A 609 -13.70 -52.83 16.23
C LEU A 609 -14.32 -54.20 16.55
N THR A 610 -15.59 -54.37 16.20
CA THR A 610 -16.30 -55.65 16.33
C THR A 610 -15.75 -56.66 15.32
N ARG A 611 -15.66 -57.90 15.79
CA ARG A 611 -14.83 -59.03 15.35
C ARG A 611 -15.07 -59.60 13.93
N ASP A 612 -15.82 -58.93 13.06
CA ASP A 612 -16.30 -59.49 11.78
C ASP A 612 -15.48 -59.05 10.54
N GLU A 613 -14.58 -58.07 10.65
CA GLU A 613 -13.80 -57.57 9.49
C GLU A 613 -12.33 -58.02 9.50
N MET A 614 -12.00 -59.07 10.28
CA MET A 614 -10.62 -59.54 10.49
C MET A 614 -10.26 -60.81 9.68
N ASN A 615 -11.06 -61.16 8.68
CA ASN A 615 -10.70 -62.21 7.73
C ASN A 615 -10.37 -61.56 6.39
N ASP A 616 -9.27 -62.05 5.82
CA ASP A 616 -8.69 -61.74 4.51
C ASP A 616 -7.81 -60.47 4.59
N ILE A 617 -6.47 -60.52 4.50
CA ILE A 617 -5.63 -61.30 3.59
C ILE A 617 -4.22 -61.47 4.22
N GLU A 618 -3.84 -62.70 4.58
CA GLU A 618 -2.47 -63.21 4.38
C GLU A 618 -2.41 -63.73 2.93
N MET A 619 -1.32 -63.81 2.17
CA MET A 619 0.14 -63.76 2.31
C MET A 619 0.65 -63.62 0.83
N ASN A 620 1.88 -63.27 0.43
CA ASN A 620 3.10 -64.04 0.67
C ASN A 620 4.31 -63.41 -0.08
N THR A 621 5.50 -63.74 0.44
CA THR A 621 6.89 -63.55 -0.02
C THR A 621 7.49 -62.16 -0.05
#